data_AF-A0A3R6PL09-F1
#
_entry.id   AF-A0A3R6PL09-F1
#
_cell.length_a   1.000
_cell.length_b   1.000
_cell.length_c   1.000
_cell.angle_alpha   90.00
_cell.angle_beta   90.00
_cell.angle_gamma   90.00
#
_symmetry.space_group_name_H-M   'P 1'
#
loop_
_entity.id
_entity.type
_entity.pdbx_description
1 polymer ?
#
loop_
_entity_poly.entity_id
_entity_poly.type
_entity_poly.pdbx_seq_one_letter_code
_entity_poly.pdbx_strand_id
1 'polypeptide(L)'
;MLKYGMYAKAVELLCFKQALARLAQIYPDMDMKRYKRSVKREYKEMLLRTPDIGGSSLEMNLYIAAFVFSLHKAEPDRITPEVVDEMVTAVFDSPFMVKAHENKKCTLFTDNVQDKKVQESIASQTSKHELDWKFHYEKGVDEFYNTYTECGIFSS
;
A
#
# COMPACT_ATOMS: atom_id res chain seq x y z
N MET A 1 -22.11 -4.08 6.32
CA MET A 1 -21.01 -3.59 7.19
C MET A 1 -19.87 -3.16 6.31
N LEU A 2 -19.31 -1.96 6.49
CA LEU A 2 -18.28 -1.41 5.61
C LEU A 2 -16.99 -2.25 5.70
N LYS A 3 -16.74 -3.14 4.74
CA LYS A 3 -15.38 -3.59 4.37
C LYS A 3 -14.61 -2.43 3.71
N TYR A 4 -14.55 -1.30 4.42
CA TYR A 4 -13.95 -0.04 4.01
C TYR A 4 -13.46 0.62 5.29
N GLY A 5 -12.36 0.08 5.82
CA GLY A 5 -11.75 0.54 7.06
C GLY A 5 -11.25 1.99 6.97
N MET A 6 -10.87 2.56 8.11
CA MET A 6 -10.30 3.90 8.17
C MET A 6 -9.05 4.03 7.30
N TYR A 7 -8.25 2.96 7.18
CA TYR A 7 -7.05 2.91 6.33
C TYR A 7 -7.38 3.05 4.84
N ALA A 8 -8.42 2.38 4.33
CA ALA A 8 -8.82 2.49 2.93
C ALA A 8 -9.13 3.95 2.54
N LYS A 9 -9.83 4.67 3.43
CA LYS A 9 -10.15 6.10 3.25
C LYS A 9 -8.92 7.00 3.40
N ALA A 10 -7.99 6.65 4.30
CA ALA A 10 -6.75 7.39 4.47
C ALA A 10 -5.86 7.28 3.22
N VAL A 11 -5.66 6.08 2.68
CA VAL A 11 -4.93 5.86 1.42
C VAL A 11 -5.60 6.63 0.28
N GLU A 12 -6.94 6.57 0.19
CA GLU A 12 -7.68 7.33 -0.80
C GLU A 12 -7.40 8.84 -0.69
N LEU A 13 -7.45 9.40 0.52
CA LEU A 13 -7.24 10.83 0.75
C LEU A 13 -5.80 11.27 0.47
N LEU A 14 -4.82 10.48 0.91
CA LEU A 14 -3.40 10.83 0.88
C LEU A 14 -2.79 10.63 -0.52
N CYS A 15 -3.13 9.53 -1.19
CA CYS A 15 -2.46 9.12 -2.42
C CYS A 15 -3.15 9.65 -3.69
N PHE A 16 -4.49 9.77 -3.72
CA PHE A 16 -5.19 10.12 -4.97
C PHE A 16 -4.84 11.51 -5.49
N LYS A 17 -4.64 12.50 -4.62
CA LYS A 17 -4.50 13.89 -5.08
C LYS A 17 -3.25 14.06 -5.95
N GLN A 18 -2.11 13.52 -5.49
CA GLN A 18 -0.83 13.71 -6.16
C GLN A 18 -0.68 12.79 -7.38
N ALA A 19 -1.12 11.53 -7.26
CA ALA A 19 -1.16 10.60 -8.37
C ALA A 19 -2.01 11.15 -9.54
N LEU A 20 -3.21 11.66 -9.26
CA LEU A 20 -4.07 12.23 -10.31
C LEU A 20 -3.55 13.57 -10.85
N ALA A 21 -2.89 14.38 -10.02
CA ALA A 21 -2.25 15.61 -10.50
C ALA A 21 -1.12 15.30 -11.47
N ARG A 22 -0.29 14.28 -11.18
CA ARG A 22 0.75 13.82 -12.10
C ARG A 22 0.16 13.27 -13.39
N LEU A 23 -0.88 12.45 -13.29
CA LEU A 23 -1.56 11.90 -14.47
C LEU A 23 -2.15 12.98 -15.39
N ALA A 24 -2.75 14.03 -14.81
CA ALA A 24 -3.30 15.15 -15.58
C ALA A 24 -2.21 15.96 -16.33
N GLN A 25 -0.96 15.89 -15.88
CA GLN A 25 0.18 16.47 -16.61
C GLN A 25 0.63 15.57 -17.77
N ILE A 26 0.64 14.25 -17.55
CA ILE A 26 1.04 13.26 -18.56
C ILE A 26 -0.01 13.18 -19.69
N TYR A 27 -1.30 13.21 -19.34
CA TYR A 27 -2.42 13.17 -20.28
C TYR A 27 -3.40 14.33 -20.06
N PRO A 28 -3.09 15.54 -20.58
CA PRO A 28 -3.94 16.72 -20.42
C PRO A 28 -5.33 16.59 -21.07
N ASP A 29 -5.47 15.71 -22.05
CA ASP A 29 -6.71 15.39 -22.77
C ASP A 29 -7.64 14.44 -22.00
N MET A 30 -7.13 13.81 -20.94
CA MET A 30 -7.87 12.79 -20.19
C MET A 30 -9.03 13.39 -19.39
N ASP A 31 -10.21 12.76 -19.45
CA ASP A 31 -11.31 13.11 -18.54
C ASP A 31 -11.01 12.61 -17.13
N MET A 32 -10.30 13.45 -16.37
CA MET A 32 -9.88 13.16 -15.00
C MET A 32 -11.06 12.91 -14.05
N LYS A 33 -12.24 13.48 -14.32
CA LYS A 33 -13.44 13.25 -13.49
C LYS A 33 -13.99 11.85 -13.72
N ARG A 34 -14.03 11.41 -14.98
CA ARG A 34 -14.43 10.03 -15.33
C ARG A 34 -13.39 9.03 -14.82
N TYR A 35 -12.10 9.27 -15.06
CA TYR A 35 -11.03 8.39 -14.63
C TYR A 35 -11.04 8.21 -13.10
N LYS A 36 -11.09 9.31 -12.33
CA LYS A 36 -11.19 9.23 -10.86
C LYS A 36 -12.38 8.40 -10.37
N ARG A 37 -13.53 8.47 -11.04
CA ARG A 37 -14.70 7.64 -10.70
C ARG A 37 -14.44 6.16 -11.01
N SER A 38 -13.79 5.87 -12.13
CA SER A 38 -13.38 4.51 -12.52
C SER A 38 -12.43 3.91 -11.47
N VAL A 39 -11.35 4.61 -11.13
CA VAL A 39 -10.39 4.18 -10.10
C VAL A 39 -11.08 3.87 -8.77
N LYS A 40 -11.95 4.77 -8.29
CA LYS A 40 -12.70 4.54 -7.04
C LYS A 40 -13.59 3.31 -7.09
N ARG A 41 -14.21 3.03 -8.24
CA ARG A 41 -15.02 1.83 -8.43
C ARG A 41 -14.15 0.59 -8.38
N GLU A 42 -13.07 0.54 -9.16
CA GLU A 42 -12.14 -0.60 -9.18
C GLU A 42 -11.53 -0.85 -7.79
N TYR A 43 -11.06 0.20 -7.12
CA TYR A 43 -10.53 0.10 -5.76
C TYR A 43 -11.56 -0.48 -4.79
N LYS A 44 -12.80 0.02 -4.85
CA LYS A 44 -13.87 -0.49 -3.99
C LYS A 44 -14.23 -1.94 -4.28
N GLU A 45 -14.31 -2.31 -5.55
CA GLU A 45 -14.58 -3.69 -5.95
C GLU A 45 -13.47 -4.64 -5.49
N MET A 46 -12.20 -4.21 -5.59
CA MET A 46 -11.06 -4.96 -5.05
C MET A 46 -11.21 -5.16 -3.54
N LEU A 47 -11.49 -4.11 -2.77
CA LEU A 47 -11.63 -4.24 -1.32
C LEU A 47 -12.82 -5.11 -0.88
N LEU A 48 -13.91 -5.10 -1.66
CA LEU A 48 -15.10 -5.91 -1.34
C LEU A 48 -14.87 -7.41 -1.60
N ARG A 49 -14.14 -7.76 -2.66
CA ARG A 49 -13.84 -9.17 -2.99
C ARG A 49 -12.72 -9.75 -2.13
N THR A 50 -11.82 -8.93 -1.63
CA THR A 50 -10.73 -9.42 -0.76
C THR A 50 -11.29 -9.81 0.62
N PRO A 51 -10.98 -11.02 1.14
CA PRO A 51 -11.16 -11.39 2.54
C PRO A 51 -10.64 -10.31 3.48
N ASP A 52 -11.12 -10.28 4.74
CA ASP A 52 -10.77 -9.18 5.66
C ASP A 52 -9.25 -9.06 5.82
N ILE A 53 -8.72 -7.91 5.38
CA ILE A 53 -7.32 -7.52 5.44
C ILE A 53 -7.17 -6.76 6.76
N GLY A 54 -6.58 -7.37 7.80
CA GLY A 54 -6.62 -6.70 9.11
C GLY A 54 -5.86 -7.32 10.28
N GLY A 55 -5.11 -8.40 10.10
CA GLY A 55 -4.44 -9.07 11.24
C GLY A 55 -2.98 -8.65 11.47
N SER A 56 -2.33 -8.03 10.48
CA SER A 56 -0.86 -7.90 10.46
C SER A 56 -0.36 -6.47 10.24
N SER A 57 0.92 -6.24 10.56
CA SER A 57 1.58 -4.92 10.40
C SER A 57 1.73 -4.44 8.95
N LEU A 58 1.29 -5.24 7.98
CA LEU A 58 1.33 -4.94 6.55
C LEU A 58 -0.04 -4.63 5.96
N GLU A 59 -1.08 -4.54 6.78
CA GLU A 59 -2.45 -4.18 6.37
C GLU A 59 -2.47 -2.92 5.47
N MET A 60 -1.74 -1.87 5.86
CA MET A 60 -1.64 -0.63 5.07
C MET A 60 -1.02 -0.84 3.68
N ASN A 61 -0.03 -1.73 3.56
CA ASN A 61 0.61 -2.03 2.28
C ASN A 61 -0.37 -2.70 1.32
N LEU A 62 -1.25 -3.56 1.83
CA LEU A 62 -2.29 -4.21 1.03
C LEU A 62 -3.31 -3.20 0.51
N TYR A 63 -3.74 -2.22 1.32
CA TYR A 63 -4.58 -1.12 0.86
C TYR A 63 -3.88 -0.26 -0.21
N ILE A 64 -2.60 0.05 -0.03
CA ILE A 64 -1.81 0.80 -1.02
C ILE A 64 -1.68 0.00 -2.32
N ALA A 65 -1.39 -1.30 -2.25
CA ALA A 65 -1.29 -2.17 -3.42
C ALA A 65 -2.61 -2.22 -4.20
N ALA A 66 -3.74 -2.45 -3.51
CA ALA A 66 -5.07 -2.42 -4.12
C ALA A 66 -5.36 -1.06 -4.79
N PHE A 67 -4.93 0.04 -4.16
CA PHE A 67 -5.05 1.36 -4.78
C PHE A 67 -4.19 1.47 -6.06
N VAL A 68 -2.93 1.06 -6.03
CA VAL A 68 -2.03 1.10 -7.20
C VAL A 68 -2.61 0.26 -8.36
N PHE A 69 -3.09 -0.95 -8.08
CA PHE A 69 -3.74 -1.78 -9.10
C PHE A 69 -5.02 -1.14 -9.66
N SER A 70 -5.77 -0.42 -8.83
CA SER A 70 -6.97 0.29 -9.28
C SER A 70 -6.68 1.42 -10.27
N LEU A 71 -5.47 2.01 -10.22
CA LEU A 71 -5.03 3.02 -11.21
C LEU A 71 -4.92 2.39 -12.59
N HIS A 72 -4.13 1.31 -12.70
CA HIS A 72 -3.97 0.58 -13.96
C HIS A 72 -5.31 0.04 -14.48
N LYS A 73 -6.07 -0.65 -13.63
CA LYS A 73 -7.32 -1.32 -14.04
C LYS A 73 -8.41 -0.35 -14.50
N ALA A 74 -8.36 0.91 -14.08
CA ALA A 74 -9.34 1.91 -14.49
C ALA A 74 -9.24 2.29 -15.97
N GLU A 75 -8.05 2.22 -16.58
CA GLU A 75 -7.80 2.53 -17.99
C GLU A 75 -6.53 1.80 -18.49
N PRO A 76 -6.57 0.46 -18.60
CA PRO A 76 -5.37 -0.38 -18.78
C PRO A 76 -4.61 -0.11 -20.08
N ASP A 77 -5.30 0.37 -21.10
CA ASP A 77 -4.70 0.68 -22.40
C ASP A 77 -3.81 1.94 -22.38
N ARG A 78 -4.01 2.84 -21.39
CA ARG A 78 -3.24 4.10 -21.27
C ARG A 78 -2.37 4.15 -20.03
N ILE A 79 -2.80 3.52 -18.95
CA ILE A 79 -2.09 3.55 -17.68
C ILE A 79 -1.13 2.36 -17.65
N THR A 80 0.00 2.45 -18.35
CA THR A 80 1.02 1.39 -18.35
C THR A 80 1.77 1.33 -17.01
N PRO A 81 2.55 0.26 -16.72
CA PRO A 81 3.38 0.19 -15.53
C PRO A 81 4.29 1.41 -15.32
N GLU A 82 4.82 1.98 -16.40
CA GLU A 82 5.66 3.19 -16.37
C GLU A 82 4.85 4.42 -15.94
N VAL A 83 3.62 4.56 -16.42
CA VAL A 83 2.71 5.64 -15.98
C VAL A 83 2.33 5.46 -14.51
N VAL A 84 2.12 4.22 -14.06
CA VAL A 84 1.87 3.92 -12.65
C VAL A 84 3.08 4.32 -11.80
N ASP A 85 4.29 3.99 -12.24
CA ASP A 85 5.54 4.34 -11.53
C ASP A 85 5.68 5.86 -11.36
N GLU A 86 5.42 6.64 -12.40
CA GLU A 86 5.36 8.10 -12.37
C GLU A 86 4.34 8.63 -11.35
N MET A 87 3.13 8.04 -11.34
CA MET A 87 2.06 8.41 -10.42
C MET A 87 2.41 8.09 -8.96
N VAL A 88 3.02 6.92 -8.72
CA VAL A 88 3.44 6.47 -7.39
C VAL A 88 4.59 7.32 -6.87
N THR A 89 5.58 7.59 -7.73
CA THR A 89 6.71 8.47 -7.41
C THR A 89 6.23 9.86 -7.00
N ALA A 90 5.27 10.45 -7.72
CA ALA A 90 4.69 11.74 -7.36
C ALA A 90 3.97 11.75 -5.99
N VAL A 91 3.47 10.60 -5.52
CA VAL A 91 2.91 10.47 -4.16
C VAL A 91 4.03 10.52 -3.13
N PHE A 92 5.12 9.77 -3.35
CA PHE A 92 6.26 9.71 -2.42
C PHE A 92 7.04 11.03 -2.36
N ASP A 93 7.16 11.73 -3.48
CA ASP A 93 7.81 13.05 -3.57
C ASP A 93 6.91 14.19 -3.06
N SER A 94 5.67 13.88 -2.66
CA SER A 94 4.77 14.91 -2.18
C SER A 94 5.29 15.55 -0.88
N PRO A 95 5.12 16.87 -0.69
CA PRO A 95 5.59 17.55 0.52
C PRO A 95 5.04 16.96 1.82
N PHE A 96 3.85 16.36 1.77
CA PHE A 96 3.26 15.65 2.89
C PHE A 96 4.08 14.41 3.27
N MET A 97 4.41 13.55 2.28
CA MET A 97 5.18 12.33 2.51
C MET A 97 6.60 12.64 2.92
N VAL A 98 7.27 13.58 2.23
CA VAL A 98 8.61 14.03 2.59
C VAL A 98 8.64 14.52 4.05
N LYS A 99 7.74 15.43 4.43
CA LYS A 99 7.65 15.95 5.81
C LYS A 99 7.32 14.89 6.85
N ALA A 100 6.49 13.90 6.50
CA ALA A 100 6.16 12.78 7.38
C ALA A 100 7.36 11.87 7.66
N HIS A 101 8.41 11.93 6.83
CA HIS A 101 9.62 11.13 6.95
C HIS A 101 10.87 11.94 7.35
N GLU A 102 10.92 13.25 7.08
CA GLU A 102 12.06 14.14 7.38
C GLU A 102 12.58 14.06 8.83
N ASN A 103 11.69 13.89 9.81
CA ASN A 103 12.05 13.91 11.23
C ASN A 103 12.04 12.52 11.88
N LYS A 104 11.87 11.46 11.10
CA LYS A 104 11.95 10.09 11.63
C LYS A 104 13.43 9.75 11.80
N LYS A 105 13.92 9.77 13.05
CA LYS A 105 15.21 9.16 13.39
C LYS A 105 15.20 7.72 12.88
N CYS A 106 16.31 7.25 12.32
CA CYS A 106 16.46 5.85 11.95
C CYS A 106 16.44 4.99 13.23
N THR A 107 15.25 4.54 13.62
CA THR A 107 15.03 3.69 14.80
C THR A 107 14.94 2.21 14.44
N LEU A 108 15.16 1.87 13.16
CA LEU A 108 15.01 0.52 12.62
C LEU A 108 15.82 -0.52 13.40
N PHE A 109 17.02 -0.15 13.84
CA PHE A 109 17.92 -1.02 14.58
C PHE A 109 17.76 -0.97 16.11
N THR A 110 16.83 -0.16 16.62
CA THR A 110 16.59 -0.12 18.07
C THR A 110 15.92 -1.41 18.54
N ASP A 111 16.31 -1.91 19.72
CA ASP A 111 15.75 -3.13 20.30
C ASP A 111 14.23 -3.10 20.33
N ASN A 112 13.62 -1.99 20.74
CA ASN A 112 12.16 -1.84 20.79
C ASN A 112 11.48 -2.08 19.41
N VAL A 113 12.07 -1.58 18.33
CA VAL A 113 11.51 -1.77 16.97
C VAL A 113 11.72 -3.20 16.50
N GLN A 114 12.91 -3.75 16.71
CA GLN A 114 13.24 -5.12 16.30
C GLN A 114 12.49 -6.17 17.12
N ASP A 115 12.31 -5.95 18.42
CA ASP A 115 11.48 -6.79 19.31
C ASP A 115 10.04 -6.85 18.83
N LYS A 116 9.46 -5.69 18.50
CA LYS A 116 8.11 -5.64 17.95
C LYS A 116 8.01 -6.45 16.66
N LYS A 117 9.02 -6.38 15.79
CA LYS A 117 9.07 -7.17 14.53
C LYS A 117 9.19 -8.67 14.77
N VAL A 118 9.95 -9.10 15.78
CA VAL A 118 9.99 -10.51 16.21
C VAL A 118 8.61 -10.97 16.68
N GLN A 119 7.92 -10.17 17.51
CA GLN A 119 6.57 -10.52 17.97
C GLN A 119 5.56 -10.61 16.82
N GLU A 120 5.62 -9.68 15.87
CA GLU A 120 4.79 -9.71 14.65
C GLU A 120 5.09 -10.96 13.79
N SER A 121 6.37 -11.35 13.66
CA SER A 121 6.77 -12.55 12.94
C SER A 121 6.21 -13.83 13.58
N ILE A 122 6.25 -13.94 14.91
CA ILE A 122 5.67 -15.08 15.64
C ILE A 122 4.14 -15.11 15.46
N ALA A 123 3.48 -13.96 15.61
CA ALA A 123 2.04 -13.86 15.42
C ALA A 123 1.62 -14.27 14.00
N SER A 124 2.41 -13.91 12.98
CA SER A 124 2.13 -14.22 11.57
C SER A 124 1.99 -15.72 11.29
N GLN A 125 2.71 -16.58 12.02
CA GLN A 125 2.67 -18.03 11.85
C GLN A 125 1.32 -18.65 12.26
N THR A 126 0.56 -17.94 13.09
CA THR A 126 -0.72 -18.39 13.65
C THR A 126 -1.91 -17.53 13.22
N SER A 127 -1.71 -16.66 12.22
CA SER A 127 -2.79 -15.78 11.79
C SER A 127 -3.98 -16.59 11.27
N LYS A 128 -5.17 -16.11 11.64
CA LYS A 128 -6.47 -16.64 11.17
C LYS A 128 -6.93 -15.99 9.87
N HIS A 129 -6.23 -14.95 9.41
CA HIS A 129 -6.55 -14.25 8.18
C HIS A 129 -5.82 -14.90 7.01
N GLU A 130 -6.58 -15.37 6.02
CA GLU A 130 -6.07 -16.12 4.85
C GLU A 130 -5.04 -15.35 4.02
N LEU A 131 -5.15 -14.01 3.99
CA LEU A 131 -4.26 -13.13 3.22
C LEU A 131 -3.24 -12.41 4.09
N ASP A 132 -3.08 -12.82 5.35
CA ASP A 132 -1.96 -12.32 6.14
C ASP A 132 -0.65 -12.90 5.62
N TRP A 133 0.38 -12.07 5.69
CA TRP A 133 1.72 -12.45 5.25
C TRP A 133 2.35 -13.32 6.33
N LYS A 134 3.00 -14.40 5.94
CA LYS A 134 3.88 -15.15 6.84
C LYS A 134 5.31 -14.71 6.60
N PHE A 135 6.00 -14.40 7.68
CA PHE A 135 7.39 -13.99 7.59
C PHE A 135 8.20 -14.38 8.82
N HIS A 136 9.49 -14.57 8.60
CA HIS A 136 10.49 -14.75 9.64
C HIS A 136 11.33 -13.48 9.78
N TYR A 137 11.53 -13.02 11.01
CA TYR A 137 12.36 -11.85 11.30
C TYR A 137 13.53 -12.21 12.21
N GLU A 138 14.74 -11.92 11.74
CA GLU A 138 15.98 -12.10 12.48
C GLU A 138 16.56 -10.72 12.81
N LYS A 139 16.81 -10.48 14.10
CA LYS A 139 17.40 -9.23 14.55
C LYS A 139 18.85 -9.13 14.10
N GLY A 140 19.33 -7.90 13.96
CA GLY A 140 20.77 -7.65 13.94
C GLY A 140 21.15 -6.21 14.21
N VAL A 141 22.45 -5.95 14.27
CA VAL A 141 23.00 -4.69 14.75
C VAL A 141 23.11 -3.67 13.62
N ASP A 142 23.70 -4.10 12.50
CA ASP A 142 23.89 -3.27 11.30
C ASP A 142 23.05 -3.75 10.10
N GLU A 143 22.58 -5.00 10.16
CA GLU A 143 21.74 -5.64 9.16
C GLU A 143 20.71 -6.53 9.89
N PHE A 144 19.49 -6.62 9.37
CA PHE A 144 18.47 -7.54 9.85
C PHE A 144 17.89 -8.30 8.66
N TYR A 145 17.37 -9.51 8.89
CA TYR A 145 16.73 -10.31 7.84
C TYR A 145 15.22 -10.39 8.07
N ASN A 146 14.46 -10.16 7.00
CA ASN A 146 13.02 -10.35 6.99
C ASN A 146 12.63 -11.19 5.77
N THR A 147 12.29 -12.44 6.02
CA THR A 147 12.04 -13.44 4.98
C THR A 147 10.55 -13.72 4.90
N TYR A 148 9.92 -13.32 3.81
CA TYR A 148 8.51 -13.58 3.54
C TYR A 148 8.33 -14.96 2.90
N THR A 149 7.50 -15.81 3.53
CA THR A 149 7.20 -17.17 3.05
C THR A 149 5.82 -17.27 2.39
N GLU A 150 4.90 -16.37 2.74
CA GLU A 150 3.59 -16.23 2.07
C GLU A 150 3.27 -14.75 1.87
N CYS A 151 2.79 -14.39 0.68
CA CYS A 151 2.48 -13.01 0.28
C CYS A 151 0.98 -12.82 0.07
N GLY A 152 0.35 -11.98 0.90
CA GLY A 152 -1.08 -11.66 0.81
C GLY A 152 -1.54 -10.93 -0.46
N ILE A 153 -0.61 -10.47 -1.30
CA ILE A 153 -0.92 -9.79 -2.57
C ILE A 153 -1.15 -10.79 -3.71
N PHE A 154 -0.48 -11.95 -3.68
CA PHE A 154 -0.51 -12.93 -4.78
C PHE A 154 -1.32 -14.19 -4.46
N SER A 155 -1.78 -14.36 -3.23
CA SER A 155 -2.63 -15.47 -2.80
C SER A 155 -4.12 -15.27 -3.10
N SER A 156 -4.49 -14.18 -3.82
CA SER A 156 -5.86 -13.87 -4.25
C SER A 156 -6.03 -13.89 -5.77
#